data_AF-A0A502XIB1-F1
#
_entry.id   AF-A0A502XIB1-F1
#
_cell.length_a   1.000
_cell.length_b   1.000
_cell.length_c   1.000
_cell.angle_alpha   90.00
_cell.angle_beta   90.00
_cell.angle_gamma   90.00
#
_symmetry.space_group_name_H-M   'P 1'
#
loop_
_entity.id
_entity.type
_entity.pdbx_description
1 polymer ?
#
loop_
_entity_poly.entity_id
_entity_poly.type
_entity_poly.pdbx_seq_one_letter_code
_entity_poly.pdbx_strand_id
1 'polypeptide(L)'
;MHGNLGPIRSARIIRRDDTWTFAETEILRRHWPDVALLRKVLPHRTAGAMRFMAKKCGLIPDKVQNVWTGAQDKKLRQMAAAGDTRKQIAAELGLTVAQIDNRLLYRKINLARRPPKAIGDPLVDEVRRRAFDLKMTVVELDRSLGDRLVFQSAWKGRRIGLNHIHRAVKALGGVLKIEWIDE
;
A
#
# COMPACT_ATOMS: atom_id res chain seq x y z
N MET A 1 12.49 -50.92 12.28
CA MET A 1 12.41 -49.47 11.95
C MET A 1 11.05 -49.19 11.32
N HIS A 2 10.06 -48.77 12.12
CA HIS A 2 8.77 -48.38 11.57
C HIS A 2 8.86 -46.92 11.16
N GLY A 3 9.00 -46.67 9.85
CA GLY A 3 8.98 -45.33 9.29
C GLY A 3 7.63 -44.69 9.56
N ASN A 4 7.62 -43.68 10.42
CA ASN A 4 6.42 -42.89 10.70
C ASN A 4 6.14 -42.01 9.47
N LEU A 5 5.26 -42.47 8.58
CA LEU A 5 4.75 -41.65 7.49
C LEU A 5 3.97 -40.50 8.13
N GLY A 6 4.56 -39.30 8.15
CA GLY A 6 3.90 -38.09 8.63
C GLY A 6 2.56 -37.87 7.90
N PRO A 7 1.64 -37.08 8.49
CA PRO A 7 0.28 -36.95 7.98
C PRO A 7 0.31 -36.53 6.51
N ILE A 8 -0.26 -37.38 5.66
CA ILE A 8 -0.46 -37.11 4.24
C ILE A 8 -1.30 -35.84 4.15
N ARG A 9 -0.69 -34.74 3.70
CA ARG A 9 -1.42 -33.50 3.42
C ARG A 9 -2.46 -33.86 2.37
N SER A 10 -3.76 -33.73 2.68
CA SER A 10 -4.81 -34.02 1.71
C SER A 10 -4.53 -33.21 0.45
N ALA A 11 -4.31 -33.89 -0.67
CA ALA A 11 -4.13 -33.21 -1.94
C ALA A 11 -5.34 -32.30 -2.17
N ARG A 12 -5.08 -31.05 -2.55
CA ARG A 12 -6.14 -30.10 -2.84
C ARG A 12 -6.80 -30.55 -4.14
N ILE A 13 -7.90 -31.31 -4.03
CA ILE A 13 -8.73 -31.67 -5.18
C ILE A 13 -9.34 -30.35 -5.66
N ILE A 14 -8.77 -29.75 -6.70
CA ILE A 14 -9.33 -28.55 -7.33
C ILE A 14 -9.80 -28.98 -8.71
N ARG A 15 -11.08 -28.71 -8.99
CA ARG A 15 -11.61 -28.90 -10.33
C ARG A 15 -10.93 -27.93 -11.29
N ARG A 16 -10.51 -28.41 -12.47
CA ARG A 16 -9.84 -27.57 -13.48
C ARG A 16 -10.78 -26.58 -14.17
N ASP A 17 -12.08 -26.88 -14.20
CA ASP A 17 -13.14 -26.12 -14.87
C ASP A 17 -14.01 -25.32 -13.89
N ASP A 18 -14.34 -24.09 -14.28
CA ASP A 18 -15.17 -23.16 -13.50
C ASP A 18 -16.70 -23.32 -13.77
N THR A 19 -17.09 -24.40 -14.45
CA THR A 19 -18.48 -24.70 -14.80
C THR A 19 -19.24 -25.21 -13.59
N TRP A 20 -20.29 -24.50 -13.18
CA TRP A 20 -21.15 -24.93 -12.08
C TRP A 20 -22.29 -25.78 -12.60
N THR A 21 -22.51 -26.93 -11.96
CA THR A 21 -23.66 -27.78 -12.27
C THR A 21 -24.89 -27.32 -11.50
N PHE A 22 -26.08 -27.66 -11.99
CA PHE A 22 -27.34 -27.36 -11.31
C PHE A 22 -27.36 -27.90 -9.88
N ALA A 23 -26.94 -29.15 -9.67
CA ALA A 23 -26.83 -29.77 -8.36
C ALA A 23 -25.89 -29.00 -7.40
N GLU A 24 -24.75 -28.53 -7.90
CA GLU A 24 -23.82 -27.71 -7.10
C GLU A 24 -24.46 -26.38 -6.68
N THR A 25 -25.19 -25.72 -7.59
CA THR A 25 -25.88 -24.46 -7.28
C THR A 25 -27.02 -24.64 -6.28
N GLU A 26 -27.71 -25.78 -6.30
CA GLU A 26 -28.80 -26.08 -5.37
C GLU A 26 -28.28 -26.38 -3.96
N ILE A 27 -27.20 -27.17 -3.86
CA ILE A 27 -26.46 -27.38 -2.61
C ILE A 27 -26.01 -26.03 -2.04
N LEU A 28 -25.48 -25.15 -2.89
CA LEU A 28 -25.05 -23.82 -2.48
C LEU A 28 -26.21 -22.99 -1.91
N ARG A 29 -27.37 -22.96 -2.59
CA ARG A 29 -28.56 -22.22 -2.14
C ARG A 29 -29.10 -22.74 -0.81
N ARG A 30 -29.08 -24.05 -0.60
CA ARG A 30 -29.61 -24.70 0.62
C ARG A 30 -28.76 -24.46 1.86
N HIS A 31 -27.43 -24.40 1.69
CA HIS A 31 -26.50 -24.38 2.81
C HIS A 31 -25.79 -23.04 3.02
N TRP A 32 -26.01 -22.06 2.15
CA TRP A 32 -25.51 -20.69 2.37
C TRP A 32 -26.19 -20.07 3.61
N PRO A 33 -25.46 -19.40 4.53
CA PRO A 33 -24.06 -18.97 4.47
C PRO A 33 -23.04 -19.90 5.17
N ASP A 34 -23.36 -21.15 5.49
CA ASP A 34 -22.46 -22.08 6.20
C ASP A 34 -21.33 -22.59 5.28
N VAL A 35 -20.25 -21.79 5.22
CA VAL A 35 -19.06 -22.12 4.41
C VAL A 35 -18.33 -23.36 4.93
N ALA A 36 -18.42 -23.69 6.22
CA ALA A 36 -17.73 -24.84 6.78
C ALA A 36 -18.39 -26.15 6.30
N LEU A 37 -19.72 -26.19 6.29
CA LEU A 37 -20.49 -27.29 5.72
C LEU A 37 -20.29 -27.36 4.20
N LEU A 38 -20.37 -26.24 3.50
CA LEU A 38 -20.16 -26.19 2.04
C LEU A 38 -18.78 -26.68 1.61
N ARG A 39 -17.72 -26.45 2.40
CA ARG A 39 -16.38 -27.00 2.13
C ARG A 39 -16.31 -28.53 2.25
N LYS A 40 -17.19 -29.15 3.04
CA LYS A 40 -17.28 -30.61 3.16
C LYS A 40 -18.07 -31.22 2.01
N VAL A 41 -19.15 -30.56 1.59
CA VAL A 41 -20.05 -31.05 0.54
C VAL A 41 -19.52 -30.75 -0.87
N LEU A 42 -18.82 -29.63 -1.03
CA LEU A 42 -18.16 -29.20 -2.28
C LEU A 42 -16.64 -29.06 -2.07
N PRO A 43 -15.92 -30.16 -1.77
CA PRO A 43 -14.48 -30.11 -1.45
C PRO A 43 -13.62 -29.64 -2.62
N HIS A 44 -14.13 -29.79 -3.85
CA HIS A 44 -13.48 -29.36 -5.08
C HIS A 44 -13.62 -27.87 -5.41
N ARG A 45 -14.46 -27.14 -4.67
CA ARG A 45 -14.69 -25.70 -4.86
C ARG A 45 -13.99 -24.91 -3.75
N THR A 46 -13.32 -23.84 -4.17
CA THR A 46 -12.71 -22.91 -3.21
C THR A 46 -13.78 -22.06 -2.54
N ALA A 47 -13.50 -21.58 -1.32
CA ALA A 47 -14.40 -20.65 -0.63
C ALA A 47 -14.66 -19.35 -1.43
N GLY A 48 -13.70 -18.92 -2.24
CA GLY A 48 -13.86 -17.80 -3.16
C GLY A 48 -14.89 -18.07 -4.27
N ALA A 49 -14.80 -19.25 -4.91
CA ALA A 49 -15.75 -19.67 -5.94
C ALA A 49 -17.19 -19.78 -5.37
N MET A 50 -17.34 -20.35 -4.17
CA MET A 50 -18.64 -20.46 -3.50
C MET A 50 -19.24 -19.10 -3.19
N ARG A 51 -18.45 -18.15 -2.65
CA ARG A 51 -18.91 -16.76 -2.44
C ARG A 51 -19.32 -16.08 -3.74
N PHE A 52 -18.54 -16.25 -4.81
CA PHE A 52 -18.82 -15.64 -6.09
C PHE A 52 -20.12 -16.19 -6.71
N MET A 53 -20.33 -17.50 -6.65
CA MET A 53 -21.57 -18.11 -7.13
C MET A 53 -22.77 -17.75 -6.24
N ALA A 54 -22.58 -17.66 -4.91
CA ALA A 54 -23.64 -17.21 -4.02
C ALA A 54 -24.07 -15.78 -4.34
N LYS A 55 -23.12 -14.90 -4.69
CA LYS A 55 -23.41 -13.57 -5.22
C LYS A 55 -24.19 -13.64 -6.54
N LYS A 56 -23.76 -14.45 -7.50
CA LYS A 56 -24.49 -14.63 -8.79
C LYS A 56 -25.91 -15.16 -8.60
N CYS A 57 -26.13 -15.98 -7.58
CA CYS A 57 -27.44 -16.51 -7.21
C CYS A 57 -28.30 -15.53 -6.39
N GLY A 58 -27.82 -14.30 -6.14
CA GLY A 58 -28.55 -13.30 -5.34
C GLY A 58 -28.63 -13.59 -3.84
N LEU A 59 -27.87 -14.57 -3.34
CA LEU A 59 -27.83 -14.95 -1.92
C LEU A 59 -27.04 -13.95 -1.06
N ILE A 60 -26.20 -13.14 -1.71
CA ILE A 60 -25.44 -12.06 -1.09
C ILE A 60 -26.01 -10.76 -1.64
N PRO A 61 -26.46 -9.82 -0.77
CA PRO A 61 -26.92 -8.52 -1.20
C PRO A 61 -25.86 -7.81 -2.04
N ASP A 62 -26.29 -7.14 -3.11
CA ASP A 62 -25.37 -6.32 -3.88
C ASP A 62 -24.83 -5.19 -3.01
N LYS A 63 -23.51 -5.06 -3.04
CA LYS A 63 -22.86 -3.96 -2.35
C LYS A 63 -23.24 -2.66 -3.06
N VAL A 64 -23.80 -1.70 -2.31
CA VAL A 64 -24.04 -0.34 -2.79
C VAL A 64 -22.70 0.22 -3.30
N GLN A 65 -22.61 0.40 -4.62
CA GLN A 65 -21.42 0.95 -5.25
C GLN A 65 -21.46 2.47 -5.14
N ASN A 66 -20.37 3.07 -4.69
CA ASN A 66 -20.25 4.52 -4.73
C ASN A 66 -20.02 4.98 -6.17
N VAL A 67 -20.97 5.74 -6.71
CA VAL A 67 -20.83 6.39 -8.01
C VAL A 67 -20.04 7.68 -7.83
N TRP A 68 -18.87 7.74 -8.47
CA TRP A 68 -18.03 8.93 -8.42
C TRP A 68 -18.63 10.07 -9.24
N THR A 69 -18.90 11.19 -8.60
CA THR A 69 -19.38 12.40 -9.28
C THR A 69 -18.21 13.22 -9.86
N GLY A 70 -18.49 14.03 -10.87
CA GLY A 70 -17.48 14.93 -11.46
C GLY A 70 -16.89 15.93 -10.45
N ALA A 71 -17.71 16.38 -9.50
CA ALA A 71 -17.28 17.25 -8.41
C ALA A 71 -16.27 16.55 -7.47
N GLN A 72 -16.53 15.29 -7.10
CA GLN A 72 -15.61 14.49 -6.30
C GLN A 72 -14.27 14.27 -7.04
N ASP A 73 -14.29 14.01 -8.34
CA ASP A 73 -13.07 13.86 -9.15
C ASP A 73 -12.27 15.18 -9.25
N LYS A 74 -12.94 16.33 -9.35
CA LYS A 74 -12.28 17.65 -9.37
C LYS A 74 -11.61 17.93 -8.03
N LYS A 75 -12.33 17.69 -6.93
CA LYS A 75 -11.82 17.90 -5.57
C LYS A 75 -10.67 16.93 -5.25
N LEU A 76 -10.79 15.66 -5.65
CA LEU A 76 -9.71 14.67 -5.55
C LEU A 76 -8.44 15.16 -6.26
N ARG A 77 -8.55 15.72 -7.47
CA ARG A 77 -7.39 16.27 -8.20
C ARG A 77 -6.76 17.46 -7.49
N GLN A 78 -7.57 18.39 -7.00
CA GLN A 78 -7.08 19.56 -6.27
C GLN A 78 -6.33 19.15 -4.99
N MET A 79 -6.92 18.28 -4.18
CA MET A 79 -6.31 17.80 -2.94
C MET A 79 -5.08 16.92 -3.20
N ALA A 80 -5.10 16.10 -4.26
CA ALA A 80 -3.93 15.34 -4.67
C ALA A 80 -2.77 16.24 -5.10
N ALA A 81 -3.05 17.34 -5.81
CA ALA A 81 -2.07 18.34 -6.20
C ALA A 81 -1.55 19.16 -5.00
N ALA A 82 -2.40 19.46 -4.02
CA ALA A 82 -2.01 20.08 -2.76
C ALA A 82 -1.15 19.15 -1.87
N GLY A 83 -1.17 17.84 -2.15
CA GLY A 83 -0.42 16.85 -1.41
C GLY A 83 -1.12 16.41 -0.12
N ASP A 84 -2.45 16.52 -0.01
CA ASP A 84 -3.23 16.07 1.14
C ASP A 84 -3.14 14.56 1.37
N THR A 85 -3.41 14.09 2.58
CA THR A 85 -3.35 12.65 2.87
C THR A 85 -4.58 11.99 2.30
N ARG A 86 -4.45 10.73 1.90
CA ARG A 86 -5.61 9.88 1.58
C ARG A 86 -6.68 9.89 2.68
N LYS A 87 -6.27 9.99 3.94
CA LYS A 87 -7.19 10.10 5.09
C LYS A 87 -7.95 11.43 5.12
N GLN A 88 -7.26 12.55 4.87
CA GLN A 88 -7.89 13.87 4.77
C GLN A 88 -8.85 13.93 3.57
N ILE A 89 -8.42 13.43 2.42
CA ILE A 89 -9.27 13.34 1.22
C ILE A 89 -10.50 12.46 1.47
N ALA A 90 -10.31 11.33 2.16
CA ALA A 90 -11.40 10.44 2.55
C ALA A 90 -12.41 11.12 3.47
N ALA A 91 -11.93 11.80 4.52
CA ALA A 91 -12.78 12.53 5.45
C ALA A 91 -13.57 13.65 4.75
N GLU A 92 -12.91 14.40 3.86
CA GLU A 92 -13.51 15.52 3.13
C GLU A 92 -14.57 15.08 2.12
N LEU A 93 -14.39 13.91 1.51
CA LEU A 93 -15.34 13.35 0.54
C LEU A 93 -16.41 12.44 1.19
N GLY A 94 -16.32 12.19 2.50
CA GLY A 94 -17.19 11.23 3.19
C GLY A 94 -17.01 9.78 2.68
N LEU A 95 -15.85 9.46 2.11
CA LEU A 95 -15.54 8.17 1.49
C LEU A 95 -14.55 7.39 2.34
N THR A 96 -14.46 6.09 2.10
CA THR A 96 -13.43 5.26 2.72
C THR A 96 -12.08 5.47 2.03
N VAL A 97 -10.99 5.32 2.79
CA VAL A 97 -9.62 5.42 2.25
C VAL A 97 -9.40 4.46 1.07
N ALA A 98 -9.95 3.25 1.13
CA ALA A 98 -9.85 2.26 0.06
C ALA A 98 -10.56 2.71 -1.24
N GLN A 99 -11.68 3.43 -1.15
CA GLN A 99 -12.34 3.99 -2.33
C GLN A 99 -11.48 5.09 -2.97
N ILE A 100 -10.83 5.92 -2.16
CA ILE A 100 -9.88 6.93 -2.65
C ILE A 100 -8.69 6.27 -3.35
N ASP A 101 -8.09 5.25 -2.72
CA ASP A 101 -6.95 4.52 -3.29
C ASP A 101 -7.28 3.89 -4.64
N ASN A 102 -8.40 3.17 -4.71
CA ASN A 102 -8.88 2.58 -5.96
C ASN A 102 -9.12 3.65 -7.02
N ARG A 103 -9.65 4.81 -6.65
CA ARG A 103 -9.90 5.90 -7.60
C ARG A 103 -8.62 6.56 -8.09
N LEU A 104 -7.66 6.81 -7.20
CA LEU A 104 -6.35 7.36 -7.56
C LEU A 104 -5.62 6.42 -8.52
N LEU A 105 -5.64 5.11 -8.26
CA LEU A 105 -5.06 4.09 -9.13
C LEU A 105 -5.76 4.06 -10.50
N TYR A 106 -7.10 4.03 -10.51
CA TYR A 106 -7.89 4.01 -11.75
C TYR A 106 -7.65 5.25 -12.62
N ARG A 107 -7.58 6.43 -11.99
CA ARG A 107 -7.34 7.71 -12.68
C ARG A 107 -5.85 8.00 -12.91
N LYS A 108 -4.95 7.15 -12.41
CA LYS A 108 -3.49 7.33 -12.45
C LYS A 108 -3.03 8.69 -11.88
N ILE A 109 -3.72 9.18 -10.86
CA ILE A 109 -3.40 10.45 -10.19
C ILE A 109 -2.39 10.16 -9.09
N ASN A 110 -1.21 10.78 -9.18
CA ASN A 110 -0.21 10.73 -8.13
C ASN A 110 -0.42 11.89 -7.16
N LEU A 111 -0.29 11.62 -5.87
CA LEU A 111 -0.27 12.65 -4.84
C LEU A 111 1.03 13.45 -4.94
N ALA A 112 0.94 14.76 -4.77
CA ALA A 112 2.11 15.60 -4.66
C ALA A 112 3.00 15.14 -3.50
N ARG A 113 4.31 15.17 -3.74
CA ARG A 113 5.30 14.70 -2.77
C ARG A 113 5.32 15.67 -1.60
N ARG A 114 5.38 15.11 -0.39
CA ARG A 114 5.43 15.88 0.84
C ARG A 114 6.86 16.07 1.31
N PRO A 115 7.13 17.15 2.06
CA PRO A 115 8.40 17.32 2.74
C PRO A 115 8.72 16.07 3.59
N PRO A 116 9.98 15.61 3.62
CA PRO A 116 10.39 14.51 4.48
C PRO A 116 10.09 14.83 5.95
N LYS A 117 9.62 13.84 6.71
CA LYS A 117 9.49 13.99 8.17
C LYS A 117 10.88 14.10 8.80
N ALA A 118 11.01 15.02 9.75
CA ALA A 118 12.21 15.16 10.57
C ALA A 118 12.48 13.85 11.34
N ILE A 119 13.72 13.36 11.28
CA ILE A 119 14.20 12.15 11.94
C ILE A 119 14.75 12.48 13.34
N GLY A 120 15.22 13.73 13.55
CA GLY A 120 15.74 14.22 14.83
C GLY A 120 17.23 14.58 14.81
N ASP A 121 17.92 14.43 13.68
CA ASP A 121 19.27 14.96 13.48
C ASP A 121 19.16 16.21 12.59
N PRO A 122 19.44 17.43 13.13
CA PRO A 122 19.24 18.68 12.41
C PRO A 122 19.98 18.75 11.07
N LEU A 123 21.22 18.23 11.00
CA LEU A 123 22.02 18.29 9.77
C LEU A 123 21.44 17.38 8.69
N VAL A 124 21.02 16.17 9.08
CA VAL A 124 20.40 15.20 8.17
C VAL A 124 19.04 15.70 7.70
N ASP A 125 18.26 16.29 8.59
CA ASP A 125 16.93 16.82 8.28
C ASP A 125 17.01 18.01 7.32
N GLU A 126 18.01 18.89 7.48
CA GLU A 126 18.25 20.01 6.56
C GLU A 126 18.67 19.54 5.16
N VAL A 127 19.58 18.56 5.09
CA VAL A 127 19.96 17.93 3.81
C VAL A 127 18.75 17.32 3.11
N ARG A 128 17.89 16.60 3.85
CA ARG A 128 16.68 15.98 3.29
C ARG A 128 15.65 17.03 2.84
N ARG A 129 15.52 18.14 3.58
CA ARG A 129 14.66 19.27 3.20
C ARG A 129 15.18 19.95 1.93
N ARG A 130 16.47 20.24 1.86
CA ARG A 130 17.09 20.84 0.67
C ARG A 130 16.97 19.96 -0.57
N ALA A 131 17.15 18.64 -0.42
CA ALA A 131 16.92 17.70 -1.50
C ALA A 131 15.46 17.72 -1.99
N PHE A 132 14.50 17.85 -1.07
CA PHE A 132 13.09 17.99 -1.41
C PHE A 132 12.80 19.30 -2.17
N ASP A 133 13.39 20.42 -1.76
CA ASP A 133 13.24 21.72 -2.44
C ASP A 133 13.79 21.68 -3.88
N LEU A 134 14.87 20.93 -4.10
CA LEU A 134 15.44 20.66 -5.42
C LEU A 134 14.66 19.60 -6.23
N LYS A 135 13.48 19.17 -5.73
CA LYS A 135 12.64 18.11 -6.32
C LYS A 135 13.33 16.75 -6.46
N MET A 136 14.47 16.56 -5.79
CA MET A 136 15.25 15.32 -5.83
C MET A 136 14.69 14.31 -4.82
N THR A 137 14.57 13.05 -5.24
CA THR A 137 14.20 11.97 -4.32
C THR A 137 15.37 11.65 -3.38
N VAL A 138 15.10 11.16 -2.16
CA VAL A 138 16.17 10.67 -1.26
C VAL A 138 16.96 9.51 -1.90
N VAL A 139 16.31 8.74 -2.77
CA VAL A 139 16.94 7.66 -3.53
C VAL A 139 17.91 8.21 -4.58
N GLU A 140 17.53 9.28 -5.26
CA GLU A 140 18.38 10.00 -6.21
C GLU A 140 19.53 10.71 -5.49
N LEU A 141 19.29 11.27 -4.29
CA LEU A 141 20.35 11.81 -3.44
C LEU A 141 21.39 10.73 -3.14
N ASP A 142 20.97 9.58 -2.61
CA ASP A 142 21.89 8.46 -2.32
C ASP A 142 22.64 8.03 -3.59
N ARG A 143 21.94 7.86 -4.73
CA ARG A 143 22.57 7.54 -6.01
C ARG A 143 23.60 8.59 -6.46
N SER A 144 23.32 9.89 -6.27
CA SER A 144 24.22 10.98 -6.66
C SER A 144 25.52 11.01 -5.85
N LEU A 145 25.49 10.44 -4.65
CA LEU A 145 26.64 10.36 -3.75
C LEU A 145 27.48 9.09 -3.97
N GLY A 146 27.02 8.17 -4.83
CA GLY A 146 27.67 6.88 -5.08
C GLY A 146 27.43 5.84 -3.98
N ASP A 147 26.78 6.24 -2.88
CA ASP A 147 26.51 5.39 -1.74
C ASP A 147 25.09 4.81 -1.80
N ARG A 148 24.96 3.51 -1.55
CA ARG A 148 23.64 2.87 -1.53
C ARG A 148 23.03 3.00 -0.13
N LEU A 149 21.91 3.72 -0.05
CA LEU A 149 20.93 3.71 1.05
C LEU A 149 21.27 4.54 2.30
N VAL A 150 22.21 5.47 2.29
CA VAL A 150 22.63 6.20 3.52
C VAL A 150 21.49 7.05 4.08
N PHE A 151 20.90 7.93 3.27
CA PHE A 151 19.79 8.78 3.68
C PHE A 151 18.44 8.04 3.60
N GLN A 152 18.33 7.00 2.77
CA GLN A 152 17.13 6.15 2.71
C GLN A 152 16.94 5.31 3.98
N SER A 153 18.02 4.81 4.57
CA SER A 153 17.99 3.97 5.78
C SER A 153 18.25 4.76 7.07
N ALA A 154 18.14 6.09 7.00
CA ALA A 154 18.18 6.98 8.15
C ALA A 154 16.90 6.83 8.99
N TRP A 155 17.06 6.55 10.28
CA TRP A 155 15.97 6.46 11.26
C TRP A 155 16.41 7.08 12.59
N LYS A 156 15.44 7.38 13.46
CA LYS A 156 15.67 8.13 14.71
C LYS A 156 16.62 7.35 15.62
N GLY A 157 17.84 7.85 15.82
CA GLY A 157 18.88 7.22 16.65
C GLY A 157 20.01 6.57 15.86
N ARG A 158 19.89 6.44 14.54
CA ARG A 158 21.03 6.05 13.69
C ARG A 158 21.92 7.26 13.40
N ARG A 159 23.19 7.17 13.81
CA ARG A 159 24.19 8.18 13.46
C ARG A 159 24.65 7.97 12.01
N ILE A 160 24.55 9.03 11.21
CA ILE A 160 25.15 9.10 9.87
C ILE A 160 26.54 9.73 10.03
N GLY A 161 27.55 9.16 9.39
CA GLY A 161 28.91 9.70 9.45
C GLY A 161 28.97 11.10 8.82
N LEU A 162 29.66 12.04 9.50
CA LEU A 162 29.78 13.44 9.07
C LEU A 162 30.31 13.57 7.63
N ASN A 163 31.18 12.66 7.19
CA ASN A 163 31.69 12.63 5.81
C ASN A 163 30.58 12.50 4.75
N HIS A 164 29.55 11.69 5.02
CA HIS A 164 28.41 11.53 4.12
C HIS A 164 27.55 12.79 4.10
N ILE A 165 27.36 13.42 5.27
CA ILE A 165 26.66 14.69 5.41
C ILE A 165 27.40 15.77 4.62
N HIS A 166 28.71 15.89 4.78
CA HIS A 166 29.54 16.86 4.06
C HIS A 166 29.47 16.66 2.53
N ARG A 167 29.56 15.41 2.05
CA ARG A 167 29.39 15.10 0.62
C ARG A 167 28.01 15.50 0.12
N ALA A 168 26.96 15.21 0.88
CA ALA A 168 25.59 15.58 0.54
C ALA A 168 25.40 17.10 0.50
N VAL A 169 25.90 17.83 1.49
CA VAL A 169 25.87 19.30 1.54
C VAL A 169 26.57 19.89 0.32
N LYS A 170 27.76 19.39 -0.03
CA LYS A 170 28.49 19.83 -1.23
C LYS A 170 27.74 19.54 -2.53
N ALA A 171 27.16 18.34 -2.66
CA ALA A 171 26.38 17.95 -3.84
C ALA A 171 25.10 18.79 -4.01
N LEU A 172 24.51 19.24 -2.90
CA LEU A 172 23.33 20.12 -2.88
C LEU A 172 23.68 21.62 -3.00
N GLY A 173 24.97 21.95 -3.18
CA GLY A 173 25.47 23.32 -3.34
C GLY A 173 25.57 24.12 -2.04
N GLY A 174 25.61 23.45 -0.88
CA GLY A 174 25.78 24.07 0.43
C GLY A 174 27.22 24.04 0.93
N VAL A 175 27.46 24.76 2.03
CA VAL A 175 28.74 24.78 2.76
C VAL A 175 28.45 24.43 4.22
N LEU A 176 29.19 23.47 4.77
CA LEU A 176 29.14 23.16 6.20
C LEU A 176 30.09 24.10 6.94
N LYS A 177 29.54 24.99 7.78
CA LYS A 177 30.33 25.86 8.67
C LYS A 177 30.22 25.35 10.10
N ILE A 178 31.34 25.39 10.81
CA ILE A 178 31.39 25.15 12.25
C ILE A 178 31.64 26.53 12.87
N GLU A 179 30.65 27.02 13.60
CA GLU A 179 30.75 28.25 14.38
C GLU A 179 30.91 27.85 15.85
N TRP A 180 31.98 28.32 16.47
CA TRP A 180 32.17 28.22 17.91
C TRP A 180 31.54 29.45 18.53
N ILE A 181 30.67 29.26 19.52
CA ILE A 181 30.16 30.36 20.32
C ILE A 181 31.28 30.69 21.30
N ASP A 182 32.02 31.75 20.99
CA ASP A 182 32.95 32.34 21.95
C ASP A 182 32.10 33.05 23.01
N GLU A 183 32.20 32.58 24.25
CA GLU A 183 31.60 33.22 25.43
C GLU A 183 32.41 34.46 25.84
#